data_AF-A0A662E3H5-F1
#
_entry.id   AF-A0A662E3H5-F1
#
_cell.length_a   1.000
_cell.length_b   1.000
_cell.length_c   1.000
_cell.angle_alpha   90.00
_cell.angle_beta   90.00
_cell.angle_gamma   90.00
#
_symmetry.space_group_name_H-M   'P 1'
#
loop_
_entity.id
_entity.type
_entity.pdbx_description
1 polymer ?
#
loop_
_entity_poly.entity_id
_entity_poly.type
_entity_poly.pdbx_seq_one_letter_code
_entity_poly.pdbx_strand_id
1 'polypeptide(L)'
;MKITGGAFLLLLFAVAIVMILRAKEVEHVRDDVARMVPYLEEQGVEGRTMRHRDALDRIKEMENLCRSPSLIESSVSRLRQVGEEAASWAAGSPAPSVELTAATALRAAVVALREYASRPSERHLAKARTELLDAKSALEGFEPTTTTTDALRDRMKNIDYSRREQLQELEEAY
;
A
#
# COMPACT_ATOMS: atom_id res chain seq x y z
N MET A 1 -25.82 -35.21 -40.50
CA MET A 1 -25.17 -34.72 -39.25
C MET A 1 -23.72 -34.23 -39.50
N LYS A 2 -23.49 -33.34 -40.49
CA LYS A 2 -22.15 -32.74 -40.76
C LYS A 2 -22.13 -31.21 -40.55
N ILE A 3 -23.30 -30.58 -40.60
CA ILE A 3 -23.47 -29.12 -40.49
C ILE A 3 -23.34 -28.66 -39.03
N THR A 4 -23.73 -29.51 -38.07
CA THR A 4 -23.62 -29.24 -36.63
C THR A 4 -22.17 -29.20 -36.13
N GLY A 5 -21.27 -30.00 -36.70
CA GLY A 5 -19.85 -29.98 -36.35
C GLY A 5 -19.14 -28.71 -36.82
N GLY A 6 -19.47 -28.23 -38.02
CA GLY A 6 -18.90 -26.99 -38.58
C GLY A 6 -19.33 -25.73 -37.82
N ALA A 7 -20.60 -25.66 -37.43
CA ALA A 7 -21.11 -24.54 -36.64
C ALA A 7 -20.49 -24.47 -35.24
N PHE A 8 -20.27 -25.63 -34.60
CA PHE A 8 -19.61 -25.69 -33.29
C PHE A 8 -18.14 -25.27 -33.34
N LEU A 9 -17.42 -25.62 -34.41
CA LEU A 9 -16.01 -25.27 -34.57
C LEU A 9 -15.83 -23.76 -34.84
N LEU A 10 -16.74 -23.15 -35.60
CA LEU A 10 -16.82 -21.70 -35.79
C LEU A 10 -17.08 -20.95 -34.48
N LEU A 11 -17.98 -21.48 -33.63
CA LEU A 11 -18.27 -20.93 -32.31
C LEU A 11 -17.00 -20.94 -31.43
N LEU A 12 -16.28 -22.06 -31.39
CA LEU A 12 -15.04 -22.18 -30.61
C LEU A 12 -13.96 -21.20 -31.10
N PHE A 13 -13.85 -21.01 -32.41
CA PHE A 13 -12.91 -20.06 -32.99
C PHE A 13 -13.27 -18.61 -32.61
N ALA A 14 -14.56 -18.26 -32.65
CA ALA A 14 -15.03 -16.94 -32.23
C ALA A 14 -14.75 -16.68 -30.74
N VAL A 15 -14.98 -17.68 -29.87
CA VAL A 15 -14.67 -17.58 -28.44
C VAL A 15 -13.17 -17.43 -28.19
N ALA A 16 -12.33 -18.21 -28.89
CA ALA A 16 -10.87 -18.10 -28.78
C ALA A 16 -10.36 -16.72 -29.22
N ILE A 17 -10.90 -16.17 -30.31
CA ILE A 17 -10.55 -14.82 -30.79
C ILE A 17 -10.95 -13.77 -29.75
N VAL A 18 -12.16 -13.85 -29.18
CA VAL A 18 -12.59 -12.93 -28.12
C VAL A 18 -11.70 -13.05 -26.88
N MET A 19 -11.31 -14.26 -26.47
CA MET A 19 -10.37 -14.45 -25.36
C MET A 19 -8.99 -13.85 -25.66
N ILE A 20 -8.45 -14.00 -26.87
CA ILE A 20 -7.17 -13.41 -27.27
C ILE A 20 -7.25 -11.88 -27.31
N LEU A 21 -8.36 -11.32 -27.80
CA LEU A 21 -8.59 -9.88 -27.81
C LEU A 21 -8.69 -9.32 -26.38
N ARG A 22 -9.42 -10.00 -25.49
CA ARG A 22 -9.50 -9.65 -24.07
C ARG A 22 -8.15 -9.75 -23.37
N ALA A 23 -7.36 -10.78 -23.67
CA ALA A 23 -6.02 -10.92 -23.14
C ALA A 23 -5.11 -9.75 -23.56
N LYS A 24 -5.18 -9.32 -24.82
CA LYS A 24 -4.45 -8.16 -25.33
C LYS A 24 -4.92 -6.83 -24.74
N GLU A 25 -6.22 -6.64 -24.53
CA GLU A 25 -6.74 -5.46 -23.84
C GLU A 25 -6.22 -5.38 -22.39
N VAL A 26 -6.23 -6.50 -21.66
CA VAL A 26 -5.69 -6.60 -20.30
C VAL A 26 -4.18 -6.35 -20.26
N GLU A 27 -3.45 -6.83 -21.27
CA GLU A 27 -2.00 -6.61 -21.41
C GLU A 27 -1.69 -5.12 -21.66
N HIS A 28 -2.42 -4.44 -22.55
CA HIS A 28 -2.26 -3.00 -22.77
C HIS A 28 -2.57 -2.16 -21.53
N VAL A 29 -3.63 -2.49 -20.78
CA VAL A 29 -3.95 -1.79 -19.52
C VAL A 29 -2.85 -2.02 -18.49
N ARG A 30 -2.29 -3.23 -18.41
CA ARG A 30 -1.18 -3.54 -17.51
C ARG A 30 0.10 -2.79 -17.86
N ASP A 31 0.41 -2.66 -19.15
CA ASP A 31 1.57 -1.88 -19.64
C ASP A 31 1.40 -0.37 -19.40
N ASP A 32 0.18 0.15 -19.52
CA ASP A 32 -0.11 1.55 -19.20
C ASP A 32 0.03 1.82 -17.69
N VAL A 33 -0.47 0.91 -16.85
CA VAL A 33 -0.31 0.99 -15.39
C VAL A 33 1.17 0.89 -15.00
N ALA A 34 1.93 -0.05 -15.59
CA ALA A 34 3.36 -0.17 -15.37
C ALA A 34 4.13 1.09 -15.74
N ARG A 35 3.71 1.79 -16.80
CA ARG A 35 4.30 3.07 -17.22
C ARG A 35 3.97 4.22 -16.29
N MET A 36 2.85 4.20 -15.56
CA MET A 36 2.45 5.29 -14.66
C MET A 36 3.12 5.24 -13.29
N VAL A 37 3.44 4.05 -12.78
CA VAL A 37 3.99 3.84 -11.44
C VAL A 37 5.26 4.67 -11.14
N PRO A 38 6.25 4.80 -12.05
CA PRO A 38 7.44 5.62 -11.81
C PRO A 38 7.16 7.12 -11.71
N TYR A 39 6.04 7.60 -12.26
CA TYR A 39 5.67 9.03 -12.21
C TYR A 39 4.85 9.39 -10.97
N LEU A 40 4.47 8.40 -10.16
CA LEU A 40 3.74 8.61 -8.91
C LEU A 40 4.71 8.62 -7.73
N GLU A 41 5.62 9.59 -7.75
CA GLU A 41 6.51 9.88 -6.64
C GLU A 41 5.93 10.99 -5.77
N GLU A 42 6.09 10.85 -4.45
CA GLU A 42 5.74 11.89 -3.51
C GLU A 42 6.75 13.03 -3.62
N GLN A 43 6.27 14.24 -3.93
CA GLN A 43 7.14 15.40 -4.08
C GLN A 43 7.65 15.87 -2.72
N GLY A 44 8.96 16.14 -2.63
CA GLY A 44 9.58 16.70 -1.42
C GLY A 44 10.00 15.67 -0.37
N VAL A 45 9.84 14.37 -0.62
CA VAL A 45 10.33 13.31 0.27
C VAL A 45 11.59 12.68 -0.31
N GLU A 46 12.69 12.72 0.44
CA GLU A 46 13.93 12.06 0.05
C GLU A 46 13.83 10.54 0.27
N GLY A 47 14.06 9.77 -0.79
CA GLY A 47 14.00 8.32 -0.76
C GLY A 47 15.17 7.69 0.01
N ARG A 48 14.88 6.73 0.88
CA ARG A 48 15.87 5.95 1.63
C ARG A 48 15.64 4.45 1.44
N THR A 49 16.71 3.69 1.34
CA THR A 49 16.62 2.21 1.33
C THR A 49 16.10 1.70 2.67
N MET A 50 15.08 0.85 2.62
CA MET A 50 14.53 0.22 3.81
C MET A 50 15.35 -1.00 4.22
N ARG A 51 15.74 -1.08 5.50
CA ARG A 51 16.26 -2.32 6.10
C ARG A 51 15.12 -3.02 6.81
N HIS A 52 14.90 -4.29 6.47
CA HIS A 52 13.77 -5.07 7.02
C HIS A 52 13.77 -5.11 8.55
N ARG A 53 14.94 -5.23 9.17
CA ARG A 53 15.08 -5.19 10.64
C ARG A 53 14.55 -3.88 11.23
N ASP A 54 14.91 -2.75 10.65
CA ASP A 54 14.51 -1.43 11.15
C ASP A 54 12.99 -1.25 11.01
N ALA A 55 12.42 -1.71 9.89
CA ALA A 55 10.98 -1.71 9.65
C ALA A 55 10.22 -2.61 10.65
N LEU A 56 10.72 -3.83 10.91
CA LEU A 56 10.14 -4.72 11.92
C LEU A 56 10.19 -4.12 13.34
N ASP A 57 11.28 -3.41 13.67
CA ASP A 57 11.39 -2.70 14.95
C ASP A 57 10.34 -1.59 15.05
N ARG A 58 10.09 -0.83 13.97
CA ARG A 58 9.00 0.18 13.93
C ARG A 58 7.62 -0.46 14.06
N ILE A 59 7.35 -1.54 13.32
CA ILE A 59 6.07 -2.26 13.37
C ILE A 59 5.79 -2.71 14.81
N LYS A 60 6.79 -3.32 15.47
CA LYS A 60 6.66 -3.77 16.87
C LYS A 60 6.42 -2.60 17.83
N GLU A 61 7.06 -1.46 17.60
CA GLU A 61 6.82 -0.23 18.37
C GLU A 61 5.34 0.21 18.25
N MET A 62 4.79 0.24 17.04
CA MET A 62 3.39 0.60 16.80
C MET A 62 2.40 -0.44 17.35
N GLU A 63 2.72 -1.74 17.26
CA GLU A 63 1.93 -2.81 17.88
C GLU A 63 1.84 -2.64 19.40
N ASN A 64 2.92 -2.22 20.05
CA ASN A 64 2.91 -1.95 21.48
C ASN A 64 2.00 -0.76 21.82
N LEU A 65 2.00 0.30 21.01
CA LEU A 65 1.06 1.42 21.17
C LEU A 65 -0.40 0.96 20.98
N CYS A 66 -0.69 0.08 20.01
CA CYS A 66 -2.00 -0.54 19.83
C CYS A 66 -2.47 -1.38 21.04
N ARG A 67 -1.54 -1.94 21.82
CA ARG A 67 -1.81 -2.69 23.06
C ARG A 67 -1.96 -1.79 24.28
N SER A 68 -1.44 -0.57 24.23
CA SER A 68 -1.53 0.41 25.31
C SER A 68 -2.02 1.75 24.78
N PRO A 69 -3.31 1.86 24.40
CA PRO A 69 -3.82 3.05 23.69
C PRO A 69 -3.70 4.35 24.48
N SER A 70 -3.63 4.28 25.81
CA SER A 70 -3.41 5.43 26.69
C SER A 70 -2.07 6.14 26.46
N LEU A 71 -1.10 5.49 25.79
CA LEU A 71 0.20 6.07 25.47
C LEU A 71 0.24 6.75 24.08
N ILE A 72 -0.83 6.61 23.29
CA ILE A 72 -0.84 7.10 21.90
C ILE A 72 -0.78 8.62 21.86
N GLU A 73 -1.56 9.30 22.70
CA GLU A 73 -1.60 10.78 22.76
C GLU A 73 -0.23 11.38 23.10
N SER A 74 0.47 10.81 24.08
CA SER A 74 1.83 11.26 24.44
C SER A 74 2.90 10.85 23.43
N SER A 75 2.58 9.96 22.48
CA SER A 75 3.51 9.46 21.46
C SER A 75 3.35 10.12 20.09
N VAL A 76 2.49 11.14 19.93
CA VAL A 76 2.22 11.78 18.63
C VAL A 76 3.48 12.25 17.90
N SER A 77 4.42 12.87 18.61
CA SER A 77 5.70 13.30 18.00
C SER A 77 6.50 12.12 17.45
N ARG A 78 6.46 10.98 18.17
CA ARG A 78 7.13 9.76 17.75
C ARG A 78 6.41 9.09 16.58
N LEU A 79 5.08 9.11 16.57
CA LEU A 79 4.27 8.64 15.44
C LEU A 79 4.64 9.43 14.17
N ARG A 80 4.77 10.76 14.25
CA ARG A 80 5.18 11.59 13.11
C ARG A 80 6.54 11.15 12.55
N GLN A 81 7.54 10.97 13.42
CA GLN A 81 8.87 10.50 13.01
C GLN A 81 8.82 9.14 12.30
N VAL A 82 8.02 8.18 12.81
CA VAL A 82 7.87 6.87 12.17
C VAL A 82 7.14 6.99 10.82
N GLY A 83 6.18 7.90 10.71
CA GLY A 83 5.51 8.23 9.44
C GLY A 83 6.47 8.80 8.40
N GLU A 84 7.35 9.73 8.79
CA GLU A 84 8.40 10.29 7.92
C GLU A 84 9.41 9.23 7.47
N GLU A 85 9.84 8.36 8.38
CA GLU A 85 10.73 7.22 8.06
C GLU A 85 10.07 6.29 7.04
N ALA A 86 8.79 5.96 7.24
CA ALA A 86 8.02 5.12 6.32
C ALA A 86 7.81 5.80 4.95
N ALA A 87 7.54 7.11 4.92
CA ALA A 87 7.45 7.89 3.68
C ALA A 87 8.77 7.86 2.90
N SER A 88 9.89 8.07 3.59
CA SER A 88 11.24 8.01 2.99
C SER A 88 11.54 6.61 2.45
N TRP A 89 11.15 5.55 3.16
CA TRP A 89 11.28 4.18 2.66
C TRP A 89 10.42 3.91 1.43
N ALA A 90 9.16 4.36 1.42
CA ALA A 90 8.27 4.21 0.26
C ALA A 90 8.82 4.94 -0.97
N ALA A 91 9.33 6.17 -0.79
CA ALA A 91 9.97 6.95 -1.85
C ALA A 91 11.22 6.24 -2.41
N GLY A 92 12.04 5.65 -1.54
CA GLY A 92 13.28 4.94 -1.94
C GLY A 92 13.08 3.50 -2.43
N SER A 93 11.87 2.95 -2.36
CA SER A 93 11.61 1.55 -2.71
C SER A 93 11.28 1.38 -4.20
N PRO A 94 11.82 0.35 -4.87
CA PRO A 94 11.44 0.04 -6.24
C PRO A 94 9.96 -0.37 -6.32
N ALA A 95 9.37 -0.28 -7.50
CA ALA A 95 7.98 -0.63 -7.72
C ALA A 95 7.84 -1.63 -8.87
N PRO A 96 7.22 -2.81 -8.68
CA PRO A 96 6.70 -3.35 -7.42
C PRO A 96 7.81 -3.85 -6.47
N SER A 97 7.58 -3.76 -5.16
CA SER A 97 8.45 -4.36 -4.14
C SER A 97 7.71 -4.60 -2.83
N VAL A 98 8.18 -5.57 -2.04
CA VAL A 98 7.66 -5.81 -0.68
C VAL A 98 7.97 -4.64 0.25
N GLU A 99 9.08 -3.95 -0.02
CA GLU A 99 9.51 -2.78 0.73
C GLU A 99 8.51 -1.62 0.59
N LEU A 100 8.04 -1.36 -0.63
CA LEU A 100 7.03 -0.34 -0.90
C LEU A 100 5.72 -0.65 -0.16
N THR A 101 5.24 -1.89 -0.23
CA THR A 101 4.00 -2.31 0.44
C THR A 101 4.13 -2.20 1.95
N ALA A 102 5.22 -2.70 2.53
CA ALA A 102 5.45 -2.62 3.98
C ALA A 102 5.58 -1.18 4.48
N ALA A 103 6.32 -0.33 3.76
CA ALA A 103 6.46 1.09 4.11
C ALA A 103 5.12 1.83 4.03
N THR A 104 4.33 1.58 2.98
CA THR A 104 3.01 2.23 2.80
C THR A 104 2.03 1.79 3.88
N ALA A 105 1.98 0.49 4.21
CA ALA A 105 1.11 -0.05 5.27
C ALA A 105 1.55 0.44 6.66
N LEU A 106 2.86 0.54 6.93
CA LEU A 106 3.36 1.13 8.17
C LEU A 106 2.94 2.60 8.31
N ARG A 107 3.07 3.40 7.23
CA ARG A 107 2.59 4.80 7.24
C ARG A 107 1.09 4.88 7.45
N ALA A 108 0.31 3.99 6.84
CA ALA A 108 -1.14 3.90 7.05
C ALA A 108 -1.51 3.65 8.52
N ALA A 109 -0.78 2.75 9.18
CA ALA A 109 -0.95 2.46 10.59
C ALA A 109 -0.65 3.69 11.47
N VAL A 110 0.45 4.40 11.17
CA VAL A 110 0.82 5.65 11.85
C VAL A 110 -0.28 6.69 11.72
N VAL A 111 -0.81 6.92 10.51
CA VAL A 111 -1.91 7.86 10.28
C VAL A 111 -3.13 7.48 11.12
N ALA A 112 -3.50 6.19 11.16
CA ALA A 112 -4.62 5.73 11.97
C ALA A 112 -4.38 5.91 13.48
N LEU A 113 -3.15 5.72 13.97
CA LEU A 113 -2.79 5.98 15.36
C LEU A 113 -2.85 7.48 15.70
N ARG A 114 -2.46 8.36 14.78
CA ARG A 114 -2.64 9.82 14.94
C ARG A 114 -4.11 10.24 14.90
N GLU A 115 -4.92 9.63 14.04
CA GLU A 115 -6.39 9.80 14.06
C GLU A 115 -6.97 9.37 15.42
N TYR A 116 -6.46 8.28 16.02
CA TYR A 116 -6.84 7.87 17.36
C TYR A 116 -6.44 8.91 18.43
N ALA A 117 -5.23 9.46 18.36
CA ALA A 117 -4.74 10.45 19.33
C ALA A 117 -5.67 11.68 19.40
N SER A 118 -6.09 12.19 18.25
CA SER A 118 -7.00 13.34 18.14
C SER A 118 -8.46 12.98 18.42
N ARG A 119 -8.92 11.80 17.95
CA ARG A 119 -10.31 11.34 18.05
C ARG A 119 -10.34 9.85 18.41
N PRO A 120 -10.29 9.53 19.72
CA PRO A 120 -10.23 8.15 20.18
C PRO A 120 -11.42 7.33 19.69
N SER A 121 -11.15 6.28 18.91
CA SER A 121 -12.16 5.34 18.42
C SER A 121 -11.52 3.97 18.17
N GLU A 122 -12.19 2.90 18.59
CA GLU A 122 -11.71 1.52 18.34
C GLU A 122 -11.54 1.24 16.84
N ARG A 123 -12.26 1.95 15.97
CA ARG A 123 -12.10 1.85 14.51
C ARG A 123 -10.70 2.24 14.06
N HIS A 124 -10.11 3.28 14.64
CA HIS A 124 -8.76 3.72 14.30
C HIS A 124 -7.72 2.69 14.77
N LEU A 125 -7.90 2.11 15.97
CA LEU A 125 -7.02 1.05 16.47
C LEU A 125 -7.13 -0.24 15.65
N ALA A 126 -8.34 -0.65 15.29
CA ALA A 126 -8.56 -1.82 14.45
C ALA A 126 -7.89 -1.65 13.08
N LYS A 127 -8.05 -0.47 12.46
CA LYS A 127 -7.37 -0.14 11.20
C LYS A 127 -5.85 -0.17 11.35
N ALA A 128 -5.29 0.45 12.40
CA ALA A 128 -3.86 0.42 12.66
C ALA A 128 -3.33 -1.02 12.81
N ARG A 129 -4.05 -1.88 13.56
CA ARG A 129 -3.68 -3.30 13.72
C ARG A 129 -3.68 -4.06 12.39
N THR A 130 -4.68 -3.84 11.54
CA THR A 130 -4.74 -4.47 10.21
C THR A 130 -3.56 -4.05 9.35
N GLU A 131 -3.29 -2.74 9.25
CA GLU A 131 -2.19 -2.24 8.42
C GLU A 131 -0.80 -2.69 8.95
N LEU A 132 -0.63 -2.82 10.27
CA LEU A 132 0.59 -3.40 10.85
C LEU A 132 0.75 -4.89 10.52
N LEU A 133 -0.35 -5.64 10.51
CA LEU A 133 -0.34 -7.04 10.09
C LEU A 133 0.03 -7.17 8.61
N ASP A 134 -0.51 -6.31 7.76
CA ASP A 134 -0.19 -6.27 6.32
C ASP A 134 1.29 -5.92 6.11
N ALA A 135 1.80 -4.91 6.81
CA ALA A 135 3.21 -4.51 6.75
C ALA A 135 4.14 -5.66 7.17
N LYS A 136 3.80 -6.36 8.26
CA LYS A 136 4.56 -7.50 8.75
C LYS A 136 4.52 -8.68 7.78
N SER A 137 3.34 -9.00 7.25
CA SER A 137 3.14 -10.12 6.31
C SER A 137 3.93 -9.91 5.02
N ALA A 138 4.02 -8.66 4.54
CA ALA A 138 4.83 -8.30 3.38
C ALA A 138 6.33 -8.59 3.61
N LEU A 139 6.84 -8.29 4.81
CA LEU A 139 8.25 -8.52 5.16
C LEU A 139 8.59 -9.99 5.46
N GLU A 140 7.64 -10.76 6.01
CA GLU A 140 7.84 -12.18 6.34
C GLU A 140 7.77 -13.11 5.11
N GLY A 141 7.47 -12.56 3.92
CA GLY A 141 7.59 -13.29 2.66
C GLY A 141 6.45 -14.28 2.39
N PHE A 142 5.26 -14.05 2.96
CA PHE A 142 4.11 -14.94 2.74
C PHE A 142 3.53 -14.91 1.31
N GLU A 143 4.04 -14.07 0.40
CA GLU A 143 4.07 -14.29 -1.07
C GLU A 143 4.77 -13.11 -1.78
N PRO A 144 5.58 -13.32 -2.84
CA PRO A 144 5.98 -12.24 -3.74
C PRO A 144 4.93 -12.11 -4.84
N THR A 145 3.77 -11.55 -4.51
CA THR A 145 2.75 -11.19 -5.51
C THR A 145 2.38 -9.72 -5.41
N THR A 146 3.35 -8.85 -5.10
CA THR A 146 3.16 -7.41 -5.35
C THR A 146 3.06 -7.21 -6.86
N THR A 147 1.82 -7.15 -7.35
CA THR A 147 1.58 -6.91 -8.75
C THR A 147 1.87 -5.45 -9.07
N THR A 148 2.05 -5.12 -10.35
CA THR A 148 2.15 -3.74 -10.79
C THR A 148 0.94 -2.90 -10.34
N THR A 149 -0.24 -3.52 -10.26
CA THR A 149 -1.47 -2.88 -9.77
C THR A 149 -1.40 -2.59 -8.27
N ASP A 150 -0.79 -3.47 -7.48
CA ASP A 150 -0.59 -3.25 -6.04
C ASP A 150 0.42 -2.14 -5.80
N ALA A 151 1.50 -2.10 -6.58
CA ALA A 151 2.46 -1.01 -6.52
C ALA A 151 1.84 0.36 -6.88
N LEU A 152 0.96 0.40 -7.89
CA LEU A 152 0.19 1.60 -8.22
C LEU A 152 -0.70 2.02 -7.04
N ARG A 153 -1.44 1.07 -6.46
CA ARG A 153 -2.29 1.30 -5.29
C ARG A 153 -1.47 1.85 -4.12
N ASP A 154 -0.31 1.26 -3.85
CA ASP A 154 0.56 1.66 -2.74
C ASP A 154 1.13 3.06 -2.95
N ARG A 155 1.56 3.40 -4.18
CA ARG A 155 1.98 4.76 -4.52
C ARG A 155 0.85 5.78 -4.34
N MET A 156 -0.36 5.47 -4.81
CA MET A 156 -1.52 6.34 -4.62
C MET A 156 -1.87 6.51 -3.14
N LYS A 157 -1.91 5.41 -2.37
CA LYS A 157 -2.12 5.43 -0.94
C LYS A 157 -1.08 6.31 -0.23
N ASN A 158 0.20 6.17 -0.59
CA ASN A 158 1.28 6.96 0.00
C ASN A 158 1.08 8.47 -0.21
N ILE A 159 0.65 8.88 -1.42
CA ILE A 159 0.29 10.28 -1.71
C ILE A 159 -0.92 10.73 -0.89
N ASP A 160 -1.94 9.88 -0.75
CA ASP A 160 -3.13 10.20 0.06
C ASP A 160 -2.78 10.35 1.55
N TYR A 161 -1.88 9.52 2.08
CA TYR A 161 -1.39 9.64 3.45
C TYR A 161 -0.61 10.92 3.67
N SER A 162 0.24 11.32 2.73
CA SER A 162 0.91 12.63 2.75
C SER A 162 -0.07 13.78 2.96
N ARG A 163 -1.18 13.80 2.20
CA ARG A 163 -2.22 14.83 2.35
C ARG A 163 -2.92 14.77 3.69
N ARG A 164 -3.20 13.57 4.21
CA ARG A 164 -3.83 13.41 5.54
C ARG A 164 -2.93 13.87 6.66
N GLU A 165 -1.64 13.57 6.58
CA GLU A 165 -0.64 14.01 7.56
C GLU A 165 -0.54 15.54 7.59
N GLN A 166 -0.54 16.21 6.43
CA GLN A 166 -0.59 17.67 6.35
C GLN A 166 -1.85 18.26 7.01
N LEU A 167 -3.02 17.64 6.78
CA LEU A 167 -4.26 18.07 7.44
C LEU A 167 -4.21 17.84 8.95
N GLN A 168 -3.66 16.71 9.40
CA GLN A 168 -3.48 16.42 10.83
C GLN A 168 -2.51 17.39 11.49
N GLU A 169 -1.41 17.74 10.82
CA GLU A 169 -0.47 18.75 11.33
C GLU A 169 -1.12 20.11 11.50
N LEU A 170 -2.01 20.50 10.59
CA LEU A 170 -2.82 21.70 10.75
C LEU A 170 -3.74 21.58 11.97
N GLU A 171 -4.46 20.46 12.13
CA GLU A 171 -5.34 20.24 13.31
C GLU A 171 -4.57 20.21 14.63
N GLU A 172 -3.34 19.68 14.65
CA GLU A 172 -2.49 19.55 15.84
C GLU A 172 -1.79 20.86 16.23
N ALA A 173 -1.72 21.84 15.32
CA ALA A 173 -1.08 23.14 15.55
C ALA A 173 -2.02 24.20 16.17
N TYR A 174 -3.33 23.93 16.22
CA TYR A 174 -4.37 24.79 16.81
C TYR A 174 -4.86 24.24 18.14
#